data_AF-A0AAQ3RVS7-F1
#
_entry.id   AF-A0AAQ3RVS7-F1
#
_cell.length_a   1.000
_cell.length_b   1.000
_cell.length_c   1.000
_cell.angle_alpha   90.00
_cell.angle_beta   90.00
_cell.angle_gamma   90.00
#
_symmetry.space_group_name_H-M   'P 1'
#
loop_
_entity.id
_entity.type
_entity.pdbx_description
1 polymer ?
#
loop_
_entity_poly.entity_id
_entity_poly.type
_entity_poly.pdbx_seq_one_letter_code
_entity_poly.pdbx_strand_id
1 'polypeptide(L)'
;MADRISDLPDGVLCHVLSFLPTTAAIATTILSKRWNALWRTCPSLTFDDSDYFFNSTSQSYSRFVQCVHVAILLRDWHQTVRSFRLRVRSSLCDYTNVTVWINTVVQRGVQHLDLCVGNLFNLPSAVPTCKTLVVLKLEKFHIKNIPSFDFPLLKIMHLINLYFSEHRDFAQLVRASPNLEELEVLDMFIHCRKVEGSFDYLPKLVRATVPKVDVPLGVVSNVQFLRLDWMEQKLKHMDPNRRVTVFRNLIHLELGYINSIQDWVEVFQILKCSPNLQIFVIDKMYLDPLPLANREAADWIYPEFVPVGISLNLRRCCFKNYRGWRGELGFVEYIMGNAEQLQTMSIYSNIYTKEDQKFKMIKELSLCTRRSACCKLIFE
;
A
#
# COMPACT_ATOMS: atom_id res chain seq x y z
N MET A 1 44.68 -14.16 4.70
CA MET A 1 43.30 -14.52 4.32
C MET A 1 43.15 -14.25 2.84
N ALA A 2 42.67 -15.21 2.04
CA ALA A 2 42.38 -14.97 0.63
C ALA A 2 41.16 -14.05 0.53
N ASP A 3 41.24 -13.02 -0.31
CA ASP A 3 40.13 -12.10 -0.57
C ASP A 3 39.13 -12.76 -1.53
N ARG A 4 38.23 -13.56 -0.95
CA ARG A 4 37.21 -14.32 -1.68
C ARG A 4 36.17 -13.43 -2.38
N ILE A 5 36.06 -12.15 -2.01
CA ILE A 5 35.10 -11.22 -2.63
C ILE A 5 35.68 -10.73 -3.96
N SER A 6 36.99 -10.45 -4.00
CA SER A 6 37.67 -10.09 -5.23
C SER A 6 37.68 -11.21 -6.28
N ASP A 7 37.51 -12.47 -5.88
CA ASP A 7 37.43 -13.60 -6.82
C ASP A 7 36.05 -13.76 -7.50
N LEU A 8 35.02 -13.02 -7.06
CA LEU A 8 33.67 -13.11 -7.64
C LEU A 8 33.60 -12.47 -9.04
N PRO A 9 32.77 -12.97 -9.96
CA PRO A 9 32.54 -12.33 -11.27
C PRO A 9 31.89 -10.94 -11.16
N ASP A 10 32.18 -10.07 -12.12
CA ASP A 10 31.66 -8.69 -12.16
C ASP A 10 30.13 -8.62 -12.08
N GLY A 11 29.42 -9.53 -12.74
CA GLY A 11 27.96 -9.59 -12.67
C GLY A 11 27.43 -9.84 -11.26
N VAL A 12 28.10 -10.68 -10.48
CA VAL A 12 27.73 -10.95 -9.07
C VAL A 12 28.03 -9.74 -8.21
N LEU A 13 29.19 -9.11 -8.39
CA LEU A 13 29.56 -7.90 -7.65
C LEU A 13 28.60 -6.74 -7.95
N CYS A 14 28.23 -6.53 -9.21
CA CYS A 14 27.21 -5.54 -9.60
C CYS A 14 25.85 -5.84 -8.98
N HIS A 15 25.46 -7.12 -8.90
CA HIS A 15 24.23 -7.52 -8.24
C HIS A 15 24.29 -7.23 -6.73
N VAL A 16 25.40 -7.53 -6.06
CA VAL A 16 25.61 -7.17 -4.64
C VAL A 16 25.52 -5.66 -4.45
N LEU A 17 26.20 -4.86 -5.28
CA LEU A 17 26.15 -3.40 -5.24
C LEU A 17 24.72 -2.86 -5.46
N SER A 18 23.87 -3.57 -6.21
CA SER A 18 22.50 -3.14 -6.51
C SER A 18 21.56 -3.15 -5.30
N PHE A 19 21.95 -3.84 -4.22
CA PHE A 19 21.24 -3.86 -2.94
C PHE A 19 21.71 -2.78 -1.96
N LEU A 20 22.82 -2.11 -2.24
CA LEU A 20 23.38 -1.07 -1.37
C LEU A 20 22.81 0.31 -1.72
N PRO A 21 22.71 1.23 -0.75
CA PRO A 21 22.60 2.66 -1.06
C PRO A 21 23.73 3.08 -2.01
N THR A 22 23.44 3.95 -2.96
CA THR A 22 24.44 4.32 -4.00
C THR A 22 25.68 4.94 -3.38
N THR A 23 25.54 5.70 -2.29
CA THR A 23 26.66 6.28 -1.54
C THR A 23 27.60 5.20 -0.98
N ALA A 24 27.05 4.11 -0.44
CA ALA A 24 27.82 2.96 0.02
C ALA A 24 28.46 2.21 -1.15
N ALA A 25 27.75 2.06 -2.27
CA ALA A 25 28.32 1.48 -3.49
C ALA A 25 29.51 2.30 -4.03
N ILE A 26 29.43 3.64 -4.02
CA ILE A 26 30.53 4.54 -4.39
C ILE A 26 31.69 4.44 -3.38
N ALA A 27 31.41 4.27 -2.08
CA ALA A 27 32.46 4.10 -1.09
C ALA A 27 33.34 2.86 -1.35
N THR A 28 32.81 1.82 -2.00
CA THR A 28 33.58 0.63 -2.39
C THR A 28 34.69 0.92 -3.41
N THR A 29 34.68 2.07 -4.10
CA THR A 29 35.74 2.45 -5.04
C THR A 29 37.13 2.57 -4.40
N ILE A 30 37.20 2.76 -3.09
CA ILE A 30 38.45 2.82 -2.33
C ILE A 30 39.16 1.45 -2.32
N LEU A 31 38.40 0.35 -2.49
CA LEU A 31 38.93 -1.01 -2.44
C LEU A 31 39.81 -1.33 -3.65
N SER A 32 39.39 -0.96 -4.87
CA SER A 32 40.22 -1.07 -6.08
C SER A 32 39.63 -0.34 -7.29
N LYS A 33 40.43 -0.18 -8.35
CA LYS A 33 39.98 0.36 -9.65
C LYS A 33 38.82 -0.43 -10.26
N ARG A 34 38.72 -1.73 -9.98
CA ARG A 34 37.63 -2.60 -10.47
C ARG A 34 36.29 -2.17 -9.89
N TRP A 35 36.23 -1.90 -8.60
CA TRP A 35 35.01 -1.40 -7.94
C TRP A 35 34.56 -0.04 -8.49
N ASN A 36 35.51 0.82 -8.90
CA ASN A 36 35.20 2.08 -9.60
C ASN A 36 34.48 1.86 -10.94
N ALA A 37 34.84 0.83 -11.71
CA ALA A 37 34.11 0.49 -12.93
C ALA A 37 32.74 -0.13 -12.61
N LEU A 38 32.69 -1.05 -11.63
CA LEU A 38 31.48 -1.79 -11.27
C LEU A 38 30.34 -0.89 -10.80
N TRP A 39 30.60 0.08 -9.90
CA TRP A 39 29.52 0.96 -9.44
C TRP A 39 28.92 1.77 -10.59
N ARG A 40 29.71 2.20 -11.58
CA ARG A 40 29.23 2.96 -12.75
C ARG A 40 28.29 2.13 -13.62
N THR A 41 28.50 0.82 -13.65
CA THR A 41 27.67 -0.16 -14.37
C THR A 41 26.47 -0.69 -13.58
N CYS A 42 26.38 -0.38 -12.29
CA CYS A 42 25.32 -0.92 -11.44
C CYS A 42 23.94 -0.37 -11.85
N PRO A 43 22.97 -1.20 -12.27
CA PRO A 43 21.72 -0.71 -12.86
C PRO A 43 20.72 -0.12 -11.86
N SER A 44 21.04 -0.17 -10.55
CA SER A 44 20.21 0.33 -9.46
C SER A 44 20.85 1.56 -8.83
N LEU A 45 20.05 2.60 -8.65
CA LEU A 45 20.43 3.84 -8.00
C LEU A 45 19.45 4.09 -6.85
N THR A 46 19.94 4.05 -5.62
CA THR A 46 19.18 4.33 -4.40
C THR A 46 19.79 5.51 -3.65
N PHE A 47 18.99 6.54 -3.39
CA PHE A 47 19.35 7.72 -2.62
C PHE A 47 18.29 7.98 -1.55
N ASP A 48 18.74 8.22 -0.32
CA ASP A 48 17.89 8.54 0.81
C ASP A 48 18.59 9.59 1.67
N ASP A 49 17.87 10.66 2.02
CA ASP A 49 18.40 11.75 2.82
C ASP A 49 18.12 11.64 4.33
N SER A 50 17.62 10.49 4.82
CA SER A 50 17.36 10.26 6.26
C SER A 50 18.57 10.54 7.14
N ASP A 51 19.74 10.06 6.72
CA ASP A 51 21.00 10.24 7.45
C ASP A 51 21.35 11.73 7.59
N TYR A 52 20.85 12.56 6.68
CA TYR A 52 21.03 14.00 6.69
C TYR A 52 19.88 14.73 7.37
N PHE A 53 18.66 14.16 7.41
CA PHE A 53 17.44 14.80 7.89
C PHE A 53 17.50 15.25 9.36
N PHE A 54 18.02 14.42 10.26
CA PHE A 54 18.05 14.73 11.70
C PHE A 54 19.24 15.62 12.12
N ASN A 55 20.27 15.71 11.27
CA ASN A 55 21.53 16.43 11.55
C ASN A 55 21.85 17.48 10.45
N SER A 56 20.83 17.98 9.74
CA SER A 56 21.02 18.72 8.47
C SER A 56 21.62 20.11 8.68
N THR A 57 22.95 20.20 8.70
CA THR A 57 23.63 21.40 8.23
C THR A 57 23.45 21.51 6.72
N SER A 58 23.46 22.73 6.18
CA SER A 58 23.46 22.98 4.73
C SER A 58 24.56 22.22 3.99
N GLN A 59 25.71 22.01 4.66
CA GLN A 59 26.86 21.29 4.12
C GLN A 59 26.63 19.78 3.94
N SER A 60 25.87 19.15 4.83
CA SER A 60 25.53 17.73 4.71
C SER A 60 24.58 17.48 3.54
N TYR A 61 23.58 18.36 3.37
CA TYR A 61 22.65 18.28 2.25
C TYR A 61 23.34 18.58 0.90
N SER A 62 24.26 19.54 0.85
CA SER A 62 24.99 19.83 -0.39
C SER A 62 25.84 18.65 -0.86
N ARG A 63 26.44 17.88 0.06
CA ARG A 63 27.14 16.62 -0.27
C ARG A 63 26.20 15.57 -0.84
N PHE A 64 25.00 15.44 -0.29
CA PHE A 64 23.97 14.55 -0.84
C PHE A 64 23.61 14.93 -2.29
N VAL A 65 23.28 16.21 -2.52
CA VAL A 65 22.97 16.75 -3.85
C VAL A 65 24.11 16.46 -4.83
N GLN A 66 25.36 16.71 -4.42
CA GLN A 66 26.53 16.44 -5.23
C GLN A 66 26.68 14.95 -5.55
N CYS A 67 26.46 14.07 -4.57
CA CYS A 67 26.51 12.61 -4.79
C CYS A 67 25.45 12.15 -5.80
N VAL A 68 24.21 12.61 -5.67
CA VAL A 68 23.13 12.27 -6.61
C VAL A 68 23.47 12.77 -8.02
N HIS A 69 23.88 14.03 -8.12
CA HIS A 69 24.21 14.66 -9.40
C HIS A 69 25.36 13.94 -10.11
N VAL A 70 26.45 13.66 -9.38
CA VAL A 70 27.62 12.91 -9.90
C VAL A 70 27.22 11.50 -10.33
N ALA A 71 26.44 10.80 -9.51
CA ALA A 71 26.04 9.43 -9.81
C ALA A 71 25.12 9.31 -11.04
N ILE A 72 24.28 10.32 -11.31
CA ILE A 72 23.40 10.34 -12.49
C ILE A 72 24.18 10.80 -13.74
N LEU A 73 25.01 11.85 -13.63
CA LEU A 73 25.67 12.45 -14.79
C LEU A 73 26.95 11.74 -15.23
N LEU A 74 27.76 11.18 -14.31
CA LEU A 74 29.02 10.51 -14.67
C LEU A 74 28.83 9.09 -15.23
N ARG A 75 27.58 8.62 -15.28
CA ARG A 75 27.25 7.34 -15.90
C ARG A 75 27.04 7.52 -17.39
N ASP A 76 27.59 6.58 -18.14
CA ASP A 76 27.36 6.45 -19.58
C ASP A 76 25.86 6.53 -19.87
N TRP A 77 25.48 7.39 -20.81
CA TRP A 77 24.11 7.58 -21.22
C TRP A 77 23.49 6.29 -21.78
N HIS A 78 24.30 5.44 -22.40
CA HIS A 78 23.87 4.17 -22.98
C HIS A 78 23.62 3.09 -21.92
N GLN A 79 24.07 3.30 -20.68
CA GLN A 79 23.77 2.40 -19.57
C GLN A 79 22.41 2.76 -18.96
N THR A 80 21.44 1.88 -19.17
CA THR A 80 20.08 2.05 -18.67
C THR A 80 20.05 1.95 -17.14
N VAL A 81 19.53 2.98 -16.47
CA VAL A 81 19.19 2.91 -15.05
C VAL A 81 17.92 2.09 -14.93
N ARG A 82 18.02 0.81 -14.58
CA ARG A 82 16.86 -0.08 -14.46
C ARG A 82 15.98 0.31 -13.28
N SER A 83 16.59 0.64 -12.15
CA SER A 83 15.89 1.01 -10.92
C SER A 83 16.43 2.31 -10.34
N PHE A 84 15.52 3.23 -10.01
CA PHE A 84 15.82 4.49 -9.36
C PHE A 84 14.91 4.67 -8.15
N ARG A 85 15.52 4.78 -6.97
CA ARG A 85 14.86 5.13 -5.72
C ARG A 85 15.43 6.44 -5.21
N LEU A 86 14.57 7.41 -4.95
CA LEU A 86 14.93 8.72 -4.41
C LEU A 86 13.98 9.09 -3.27
N ARG A 87 14.53 9.20 -2.06
CA ARG A 87 13.84 9.74 -0.90
C ARG A 87 14.50 11.04 -0.47
N VAL A 88 13.76 12.13 -0.57
CA VAL A 88 14.17 13.46 -0.15
C VAL A 88 13.10 14.02 0.78
N ARG A 89 13.43 14.17 2.06
CA ARG A 89 12.56 14.66 3.13
C ARG A 89 13.02 16.00 3.71
N SER A 90 14.27 16.38 3.45
CA SER A 90 14.84 17.63 3.94
C SER A 90 14.03 18.85 3.49
N SER A 91 13.85 19.81 4.39
CA SER A 91 13.26 21.11 4.09
C SER A 91 14.16 21.99 3.20
N LEU A 92 15.45 21.65 3.06
CA LEU A 92 16.40 22.31 2.17
C LEU A 92 16.28 21.83 0.71
N CYS A 93 15.27 21.00 0.41
CA CYS A 93 15.11 20.38 -0.90
C CYS A 93 14.93 21.40 -2.02
N ASP A 94 15.83 21.34 -3.00
CA ASP A 94 15.67 22.06 -4.26
C ASP A 94 14.92 21.20 -5.28
N TYR A 95 13.64 21.51 -5.46
CA TYR A 95 12.76 20.83 -6.40
C TYR A 95 13.22 20.91 -7.86
N THR A 96 14.02 21.91 -8.23
CA THR A 96 14.56 22.01 -9.60
C THR A 96 15.57 20.89 -9.87
N ASN A 97 16.51 20.67 -8.93
CA ASN A 97 17.46 19.57 -8.99
C ASN A 97 16.76 18.20 -9.02
N VAL A 98 15.75 18.00 -8.16
CA VAL A 98 14.97 16.76 -8.13
C VAL A 98 14.26 16.52 -9.46
N THR A 99 13.67 17.55 -10.06
CA THR A 99 13.04 17.48 -11.38
C THR A 99 14.04 17.04 -12.45
N VAL A 100 15.24 17.63 -12.46
CA VAL A 100 16.31 17.27 -13.41
C VAL A 100 16.73 15.81 -13.24
N TRP A 101 16.91 15.34 -12.01
CA TRP A 101 17.28 13.95 -11.73
C TRP A 101 16.22 12.97 -12.23
N ILE A 102 14.95 13.22 -11.90
CA ILE A 102 13.82 12.37 -12.31
C ILE A 102 13.71 12.33 -13.85
N ASN A 103 13.74 13.50 -14.49
CA ASN A 103 13.64 13.58 -15.96
C ASN A 103 14.80 12.83 -16.62
N THR A 104 16.02 12.93 -16.09
CA THR A 104 17.20 12.26 -16.64
C THR A 104 17.06 10.74 -16.58
N VAL A 105 16.61 10.17 -15.46
CA VAL A 105 16.45 8.70 -15.35
C VAL A 105 15.27 8.19 -16.17
N VAL A 106 14.20 8.98 -16.29
CA VAL A 106 13.05 8.66 -17.14
C VAL A 106 13.45 8.62 -18.61
N GLN A 107 14.23 9.60 -19.08
CA GLN A 107 14.76 9.62 -20.45
C GLN A 107 15.69 8.44 -20.76
N ARG A 108 16.30 7.84 -19.74
CA ARG A 108 17.14 6.63 -19.87
C ARG A 108 16.33 5.31 -19.79
N GLY A 109 15.00 5.38 -19.80
CA GLY A 109 14.14 4.20 -19.87
C GLY A 109 14.07 3.41 -18.57
N VAL A 110 13.98 4.10 -17.42
CA VAL A 110 13.84 3.45 -16.11
C VAL A 110 12.63 2.51 -16.07
N GLN A 111 12.81 1.36 -15.41
CA GLN A 111 11.75 0.37 -15.26
C GLN A 111 11.11 0.43 -13.88
N HIS A 112 11.91 0.69 -12.84
CA HIS A 112 11.43 0.74 -11.46
C HIS A 112 11.70 2.12 -10.88
N LEU A 113 10.65 2.88 -10.62
CA LEU A 113 10.72 4.25 -10.11
C LEU A 113 10.05 4.33 -8.74
N ASP A 114 10.80 4.70 -7.70
CA ASP A 114 10.33 4.81 -6.32
C ASP A 114 10.73 6.19 -5.75
N LEU A 115 9.75 7.07 -5.62
CA LEU A 115 9.97 8.48 -5.29
C LEU A 115 9.20 8.87 -4.04
N CYS A 116 9.89 9.47 -3.07
CA CYS A 116 9.30 10.19 -1.95
C CYS A 116 9.95 11.57 -1.87
N VAL A 117 9.23 12.62 -2.22
CA VAL A 117 9.80 13.97 -2.34
C VAL A 117 8.97 14.98 -1.54
N GLY A 118 9.44 15.28 -0.32
CA GLY A 118 9.10 16.47 0.47
C GLY A 118 7.64 16.90 0.50
N ASN A 119 7.40 18.19 0.71
CA ASN A 119 6.04 18.75 0.78
C ASN A 119 5.45 18.88 -0.62
N LEU A 120 4.48 18.03 -0.97
CA LEU A 120 3.51 18.23 -2.05
C LEU A 120 4.15 18.65 -3.39
N PHE A 121 5.18 17.92 -3.83
CA PHE A 121 5.92 18.21 -5.05
C PHE A 121 5.12 17.82 -6.31
N ASN A 122 5.10 18.67 -7.34
CA ASN A 122 4.39 18.35 -8.58
C ASN A 122 5.11 17.23 -9.34
N LEU A 123 4.36 16.21 -9.79
CA LEU A 123 4.95 15.13 -10.57
C LEU A 123 5.54 15.66 -11.89
N PRO A 124 6.83 15.40 -12.20
CA PRO A 124 7.43 15.84 -13.44
C PRO A 124 6.72 15.25 -14.67
N SER A 125 6.51 16.06 -15.71
CA SER A 125 5.76 15.69 -16.92
C SER A 125 6.42 14.56 -17.74
N ALA A 126 7.70 14.28 -17.52
CA ALA A 126 8.37 13.14 -18.15
C ALA A 126 7.83 11.80 -17.62
N VAL A 127 7.49 11.70 -16.31
CA VAL A 127 7.09 10.44 -15.67
C VAL A 127 5.85 9.82 -16.33
N PRO A 128 4.74 10.57 -16.56
CA PRO A 128 3.55 10.06 -17.26
C PRO A 128 3.77 9.49 -18.66
N THR A 129 4.88 9.85 -19.32
CA THR A 129 5.19 9.44 -20.69
C THR A 129 6.18 8.27 -20.77
N CYS A 130 6.62 7.76 -19.62
CA CYS A 130 7.66 6.73 -19.54
C CYS A 130 7.11 5.33 -19.83
N LYS A 131 7.26 4.88 -21.08
CA LYS A 131 6.72 3.60 -21.56
C LYS A 131 7.43 2.36 -21.02
N THR A 132 8.60 2.52 -20.42
CA THR A 132 9.44 1.42 -19.89
C THR A 132 9.09 1.04 -18.45
N LEU A 133 8.26 1.84 -17.77
CA LEU A 133 7.93 1.61 -16.36
C LEU A 133 7.17 0.29 -16.16
N VAL A 134 7.69 -0.50 -15.23
CA VAL A 134 7.10 -1.75 -14.73
C VAL A 134 6.63 -1.59 -13.28
N VAL A 135 7.35 -0.78 -12.49
CA VAL A 135 7.02 -0.46 -11.10
C VAL A 135 7.06 1.06 -10.91
N LEU A 136 5.97 1.63 -10.42
CA LEU A 136 5.86 3.05 -10.08
C LEU A 136 5.40 3.19 -8.63
N LYS A 137 6.22 3.80 -7.79
CA LYS A 137 5.88 4.16 -6.42
C LYS A 137 6.06 5.65 -6.22
N LEU A 138 4.99 6.33 -5.80
CA LEU A 138 4.96 7.77 -5.59
C LEU A 138 4.43 8.05 -4.19
N GLU A 139 5.19 8.84 -3.43
CA GLU A 139 4.82 9.32 -2.10
C GLU A 139 4.92 10.84 -2.03
N LYS A 140 3.84 11.52 -1.55
CA LYS A 140 3.78 12.98 -1.32
C LYS A 140 3.84 13.86 -2.59
N PHE A 141 3.14 13.47 -3.66
CA PHE A 141 3.07 14.25 -4.91
C PHE A 141 1.74 14.95 -5.13
N HIS A 142 1.80 16.12 -5.79
CA HIS A 142 0.67 16.72 -6.50
C HIS A 142 0.61 16.20 -7.94
N ILE A 143 -0.56 15.70 -8.32
CA ILE A 143 -0.90 15.32 -9.68
C ILE A 143 -1.78 16.43 -10.26
N LYS A 144 -1.15 17.33 -11.02
CA LYS A 144 -1.79 18.53 -11.58
C LYS A 144 -1.29 18.79 -13.00
N ASN A 145 -2.20 19.21 -13.87
CA ASN A 145 -1.92 19.62 -15.26
C ASN A 145 -1.23 18.53 -16.10
N ILE A 146 -1.55 17.26 -15.88
CA ILE A 146 -1.01 16.15 -16.68
C ILE A 146 -1.93 15.90 -17.88
N PRO A 147 -1.45 16.05 -19.13
CA PRO A 147 -2.32 15.94 -20.30
C PRO A 147 -2.72 14.50 -20.62
N SER A 148 -1.82 13.54 -20.40
CA SER A 148 -2.04 12.12 -20.65
C SER A 148 -1.06 11.25 -19.88
N PHE A 149 -1.47 10.03 -19.56
CA PHE A 149 -0.62 8.97 -19.02
C PHE A 149 -0.46 7.86 -20.08
N ASP A 150 0.71 7.22 -20.12
CA ASP A 150 1.00 6.09 -21.01
C ASP A 150 1.95 5.08 -20.32
N PHE A 151 1.37 4.03 -19.73
CA PHE A 151 2.08 3.03 -18.93
C PHE A 151 1.84 1.60 -19.43
N PRO A 152 2.28 1.26 -20.66
CA PRO A 152 1.93 -0.01 -21.31
C PRO A 152 2.53 -1.24 -20.62
N LEU A 153 3.63 -1.10 -19.86
CA LEU A 153 4.34 -2.22 -19.21
C LEU A 153 4.14 -2.25 -17.69
N LEU A 154 3.35 -1.33 -17.13
CA LEU A 154 3.25 -1.14 -15.69
C LEU A 154 2.46 -2.28 -15.04
N LYS A 155 3.07 -2.90 -14.03
CA LYS A 155 2.53 -4.03 -13.27
C LYS A 155 2.24 -3.68 -11.81
N ILE A 156 3.03 -2.81 -11.21
CA ILE A 156 2.90 -2.42 -9.81
C ILE A 156 2.80 -0.90 -9.72
N MET A 157 1.73 -0.41 -9.07
CA MET A 157 1.49 1.01 -8.86
C MET A 157 1.16 1.25 -7.38
N HIS A 158 2.05 1.96 -6.68
CA HIS A 158 1.88 2.36 -5.28
C HIS A 158 1.79 3.89 -5.19
N LEU A 159 0.67 4.39 -4.72
CA LEU A 159 0.34 5.82 -4.65
C LEU A 159 0.01 6.15 -3.20
N ILE A 160 0.92 6.86 -2.52
CA ILE A 160 0.81 7.15 -1.09
C ILE A 160 0.79 8.66 -0.88
N ASN A 161 -0.19 9.17 -0.14
CA ASN A 161 -0.28 10.59 0.20
C ASN A 161 -0.26 11.49 -1.06
N LEU A 162 -1.11 11.18 -2.03
CA LEU A 162 -1.18 11.88 -3.31
C LEU A 162 -2.36 12.84 -3.37
N TYR A 163 -2.14 13.98 -4.01
CA TYR A 163 -3.13 15.03 -4.17
C TYR A 163 -3.47 15.21 -5.64
N PHE A 164 -4.65 14.76 -6.03
CA PHE A 164 -5.18 14.93 -7.39
C PHE A 164 -6.02 16.20 -7.48
N SER A 165 -5.96 16.85 -8.64
CA SER A 165 -6.81 18.01 -8.92
C SER A 165 -8.26 17.57 -9.09
N GLU A 166 -8.48 16.51 -9.87
CA GLU A 166 -9.80 16.00 -10.22
C GLU A 166 -9.84 14.45 -10.21
N HIS A 167 -11.02 13.84 -10.00
CA HIS A 167 -11.20 12.38 -10.08
C HIS A 167 -10.79 11.80 -11.44
N ARG A 168 -10.93 12.57 -12.52
CA ARG A 168 -10.55 12.17 -13.88
C ARG A 168 -9.07 11.87 -14.02
N ASP A 169 -8.19 12.54 -13.27
CA ASP A 169 -6.74 12.38 -13.36
C ASP A 169 -6.35 10.98 -12.88
N PHE A 170 -6.96 10.55 -11.76
CA PHE A 170 -6.81 9.20 -11.25
C PHE A 170 -7.44 8.16 -12.19
N ALA A 171 -8.63 8.43 -12.76
CA ALA A 171 -9.25 7.53 -13.73
C ALA A 171 -8.38 7.34 -14.99
N GLN A 172 -7.78 8.42 -15.51
CA GLN A 172 -6.86 8.37 -16.65
C GLN A 172 -5.58 7.61 -16.33
N LEU A 173 -5.00 7.81 -15.13
CA LEU A 173 -3.84 7.08 -14.64
C LEU A 173 -4.09 5.56 -14.63
N VAL A 174 -5.25 5.15 -14.11
CA VAL A 174 -5.67 3.75 -14.08
C VAL A 174 -5.88 3.20 -15.50
N ARG A 175 -6.59 3.95 -16.37
CA ARG A 175 -6.84 3.57 -17.77
C ARG A 175 -5.54 3.40 -18.58
N ALA A 176 -4.52 4.20 -18.30
CA ALA A 176 -3.22 4.13 -18.96
C ALA A 176 -2.37 2.93 -18.54
N SER A 177 -2.85 2.10 -17.60
CA SER A 177 -2.09 1.01 -16.98
C SER A 177 -2.76 -0.37 -17.22
N PRO A 178 -2.91 -0.83 -18.48
CA PRO A 178 -3.71 -2.01 -18.82
C PRO A 178 -3.15 -3.34 -18.28
N ASN A 179 -1.87 -3.37 -17.92
CA ASN A 179 -1.17 -4.57 -17.44
C ASN A 179 -0.97 -4.61 -15.92
N LEU A 180 -1.68 -3.76 -15.18
CA LEU A 180 -1.51 -3.62 -13.74
C LEU A 180 -1.95 -4.91 -13.00
N GLU A 181 -1.04 -5.46 -12.20
CA GLU A 181 -1.20 -6.67 -11.40
C GLU A 181 -1.42 -6.31 -9.91
N GLU A 182 -0.82 -5.20 -9.44
CA GLU A 182 -0.91 -4.71 -8.07
C GLU A 182 -1.14 -3.20 -8.03
N LEU A 183 -2.18 -2.79 -7.29
CA LEU A 183 -2.54 -1.40 -7.02
C LEU A 183 -2.58 -1.15 -5.51
N GLU A 184 -1.81 -0.19 -5.03
CA GLU A 184 -1.90 0.31 -3.66
C GLU A 184 -2.14 1.81 -3.72
N VAL A 185 -3.25 2.25 -3.13
CA VAL A 185 -3.61 3.66 -2.98
C VAL A 185 -3.86 3.91 -1.51
N LEU A 186 -3.04 4.76 -0.92
CA LEU A 186 -3.14 5.21 0.46
C LEU A 186 -3.08 6.73 0.47
N ASP A 187 -3.88 7.34 1.32
CA ASP A 187 -3.94 8.78 1.59
C ASP A 187 -4.16 9.60 0.32
N MET A 188 -5.19 9.24 -0.44
CA MET A 188 -5.55 9.97 -1.65
C MET A 188 -6.47 11.14 -1.32
N PHE A 189 -6.08 12.34 -1.74
CA PHE A 189 -6.86 13.57 -1.58
C PHE A 189 -7.26 14.11 -2.95
N ILE A 190 -8.54 14.38 -3.15
CA ILE A 190 -9.06 14.94 -4.41
C ILE A 190 -9.71 16.30 -4.11
N HIS A 191 -9.25 17.33 -4.82
CA HIS A 191 -9.70 18.70 -4.57
C HIS A 191 -11.18 18.92 -4.98
N CYS A 192 -11.63 18.31 -6.08
CA CYS A 192 -13.02 18.37 -6.55
C CYS A 192 -13.78 17.04 -6.33
N ARG A 193 -14.88 17.07 -5.57
CA ARG A 193 -15.67 15.87 -5.20
C ARG A 193 -16.73 15.42 -6.21
N LYS A 194 -16.81 16.06 -7.39
CA LYS A 194 -17.66 15.53 -8.46
C LYS A 194 -16.95 14.31 -9.04
N VAL A 195 -17.55 13.12 -8.90
CA VAL A 195 -17.06 11.91 -9.54
C VAL A 195 -17.33 12.06 -11.04
N GLU A 196 -16.37 12.63 -11.75
CA GLU A 196 -16.37 12.75 -13.20
C GLU A 196 -15.33 11.77 -13.76
N GLY A 197 -15.79 10.88 -14.66
CA GLY A 197 -14.92 9.89 -15.31
C GLY A 197 -15.56 8.50 -15.39
N SER A 198 -15.41 7.86 -16.55
CA SER A 198 -15.64 6.43 -16.66
C SER A 198 -14.39 5.71 -16.17
N PHE A 199 -14.55 4.87 -15.16
CA PHE A 199 -13.47 4.00 -14.72
C PHE A 199 -13.52 2.71 -15.52
N ASP A 200 -12.45 2.44 -16.25
CA ASP A 200 -12.33 1.17 -16.95
C ASP A 200 -11.95 0.05 -15.98
N TYR A 201 -12.34 -1.15 -16.38
CA TYR A 201 -12.00 -2.38 -15.69
C TYR A 201 -10.51 -2.72 -15.87
N LEU A 202 -9.83 -3.08 -14.77
CA LEU A 202 -8.44 -3.57 -14.81
C LEU A 202 -8.41 -5.10 -14.86
N PRO A 203 -8.20 -5.72 -16.04
CA PRO A 203 -8.41 -7.15 -16.22
C PRO A 203 -7.36 -8.04 -15.57
N LYS A 204 -6.14 -7.51 -15.35
CA LYS A 204 -5.01 -8.28 -14.81
C LYS A 204 -4.76 -8.02 -13.33
N LEU A 205 -5.58 -7.20 -12.68
CA LEU A 205 -5.36 -6.81 -11.30
C LEU A 205 -5.62 -8.00 -10.37
N VAL A 206 -4.59 -8.39 -9.61
CA VAL A 206 -4.63 -9.52 -8.68
C VAL A 206 -4.75 -9.03 -7.24
N ARG A 207 -4.09 -7.90 -6.91
CA ARG A 207 -4.03 -7.35 -5.56
C ARG A 207 -4.40 -5.87 -5.58
N ALA A 208 -5.30 -5.47 -4.69
CA ALA A 208 -5.67 -4.07 -4.52
C ALA A 208 -5.74 -3.67 -3.04
N THR A 209 -5.13 -2.55 -2.69
CA THR A 209 -5.36 -1.81 -1.44
C THR A 209 -5.85 -0.43 -1.84
N VAL A 210 -7.09 -0.08 -1.51
CA VAL A 210 -7.69 1.18 -1.96
C VAL A 210 -8.56 1.83 -0.89
N PRO A 211 -8.65 3.17 -0.86
CA PRO A 211 -9.65 3.85 -0.04
C PRO A 211 -11.04 3.59 -0.64
N LYS A 212 -11.98 3.12 0.18
CA LYS A 212 -13.33 2.73 -0.27
C LYS A 212 -14.08 3.89 -0.94
N VAL A 213 -13.88 5.11 -0.45
CA VAL A 213 -14.65 6.28 -0.89
C VAL A 213 -14.22 6.76 -2.27
N ASP A 214 -12.91 6.76 -2.53
CA ASP A 214 -12.37 7.46 -3.69
C ASP A 214 -12.18 6.57 -4.92
N VAL A 215 -12.14 5.25 -4.73
CA VAL A 215 -11.98 4.27 -5.81
C VAL A 215 -13.26 3.45 -6.00
N PRO A 216 -13.90 3.48 -7.18
CA PRO A 216 -15.07 2.64 -7.44
C PRO A 216 -14.72 1.15 -7.39
N LEU A 217 -15.49 0.38 -6.62
CA LEU A 217 -15.25 -1.05 -6.42
C LEU A 217 -15.30 -1.88 -7.72
N GLY A 218 -16.00 -1.39 -8.77
CA GLY A 218 -16.02 -2.04 -10.08
C GLY A 218 -14.63 -2.20 -10.71
N VAL A 219 -13.71 -1.27 -10.45
CA VAL A 219 -12.32 -1.30 -10.96
C VAL A 219 -11.55 -2.47 -10.37
N VAL A 220 -11.80 -2.79 -9.11
CA VAL A 220 -11.09 -3.83 -8.32
C VAL A 220 -11.90 -5.12 -8.19
N SER A 221 -12.89 -5.34 -9.07
CA SER A 221 -13.86 -6.43 -8.95
C SER A 221 -13.29 -7.85 -9.13
N ASN A 222 -12.16 -7.99 -9.82
CA ASN A 222 -11.60 -9.30 -10.20
C ASN A 222 -10.35 -9.72 -9.42
N VAL A 223 -10.01 -8.98 -8.37
CA VAL A 223 -8.83 -9.23 -7.54
C VAL A 223 -8.98 -10.49 -6.68
N GLN A 224 -7.86 -11.09 -6.31
CA GLN A 224 -7.78 -12.19 -5.35
C GLN A 224 -7.54 -11.69 -3.92
N PHE A 225 -6.86 -10.55 -3.79
CA PHE A 225 -6.65 -9.85 -2.53
C PHE A 225 -7.21 -8.44 -2.62
N LEU A 226 -8.05 -8.05 -1.67
CA LEU A 226 -8.61 -6.71 -1.55
C LEU A 226 -8.46 -6.21 -0.13
N ARG A 227 -7.84 -5.05 0.05
CA ARG A 227 -7.90 -4.25 1.27
C ARG A 227 -8.67 -2.96 1.02
N LEU A 228 -9.68 -2.70 1.83
CA LEU A 228 -10.48 -1.48 1.79
C LEU A 228 -10.20 -0.63 3.02
N ASP A 229 -9.58 0.51 2.83
CA ASP A 229 -9.28 1.45 3.92
C ASP A 229 -10.36 2.55 4.01
N TRP A 230 -10.46 3.18 5.19
CA TRP A 230 -11.41 4.25 5.51
C TRP A 230 -12.89 3.92 5.40
N MET A 231 -13.26 2.78 5.99
CA MET A 231 -14.65 2.33 6.08
C MET A 231 -15.58 3.21 6.93
N GLU A 232 -15.09 4.28 7.58
CA GLU A 232 -15.81 5.03 8.64
C GLU A 232 -16.52 6.33 8.22
N GLN A 233 -16.24 6.87 7.05
CA GLN A 233 -16.90 8.12 6.65
C GLN A 233 -18.37 7.84 6.39
N LYS A 234 -19.27 8.27 7.30
CA LYS A 234 -20.72 8.33 7.08
C LYS A 234 -20.96 9.04 5.75
N LEU A 235 -21.15 8.25 4.71
CA LEU A 235 -21.58 8.74 3.41
C LEU A 235 -23.01 9.21 3.60
N LYS A 236 -23.19 10.51 3.89
CA LYS A 236 -24.52 11.15 3.89
C LYS A 236 -25.20 11.06 2.52
N HIS A 237 -24.51 10.57 1.49
CA HIS A 237 -25.05 10.28 0.17
C HIS A 237 -24.38 9.02 -0.41
N MET A 238 -24.80 7.83 0.02
CA MET A 238 -24.64 6.63 -0.81
C MET A 238 -25.72 6.68 -1.89
N ASP A 239 -25.31 6.73 -3.16
CA ASP A 239 -26.21 6.57 -4.29
C ASP A 239 -26.87 5.17 -4.22
N PRO A 240 -28.21 5.09 -4.08
CA PRO A 240 -28.94 3.83 -4.05
C PRO A 240 -28.73 2.97 -5.31
N ASN A 241 -28.26 3.56 -6.42
CA ASN A 241 -28.04 2.89 -7.69
C ASN A 241 -26.62 2.33 -7.86
N ARG A 242 -25.75 2.38 -6.84
CA ARG A 242 -24.39 1.83 -6.94
C ARG A 242 -24.49 0.30 -7.14
N ARG A 243 -24.21 -0.16 -8.35
CA ARG A 243 -24.22 -1.59 -8.72
C ARG A 243 -23.42 -2.38 -7.68
N VAL A 244 -24.08 -3.33 -7.03
CA VAL A 244 -23.45 -4.25 -6.09
C VAL A 244 -22.39 -5.04 -6.85
N THR A 245 -21.12 -4.77 -6.55
CA THR A 245 -20.00 -5.41 -7.24
C THR A 245 -19.74 -6.75 -6.57
N VAL A 246 -19.90 -7.84 -7.32
CA VAL A 246 -19.64 -9.20 -6.82
C VAL A 246 -18.18 -9.57 -7.10
N PHE A 247 -17.43 -9.87 -6.04
CA PHE A 247 -16.02 -10.23 -6.09
C PHE A 247 -15.86 -11.76 -6.22
N ARG A 248 -16.03 -12.27 -7.44
CA ARG A 248 -16.04 -13.73 -7.68
C ARG A 248 -14.69 -14.40 -7.42
N ASN A 249 -13.59 -13.69 -7.63
CA ASN A 249 -12.23 -14.24 -7.49
C ASN A 249 -11.57 -13.94 -6.14
N LEU A 250 -12.28 -13.24 -5.24
CA LEU A 250 -11.71 -12.73 -4.01
C LEU A 250 -11.54 -13.87 -2.99
N ILE A 251 -10.29 -14.08 -2.58
CA ILE A 251 -9.87 -15.11 -1.62
C ILE A 251 -9.53 -14.47 -0.27
N HIS A 252 -8.98 -13.26 -0.29
CA HIS A 252 -8.55 -12.53 0.90
C HIS A 252 -9.13 -11.11 0.89
N LEU A 253 -9.96 -10.81 1.89
CA LEU A 253 -10.50 -9.47 2.13
C LEU A 253 -10.00 -8.92 3.47
N GLU A 254 -9.44 -7.70 3.44
CA GLU A 254 -9.11 -6.91 4.63
C GLU A 254 -9.95 -5.64 4.68
N LEU A 255 -10.57 -5.35 5.82
CA LEU A 255 -11.31 -4.11 6.05
C LEU A 255 -10.58 -3.25 7.09
N GLY A 256 -10.05 -2.13 6.61
CA GLY A 256 -9.32 -1.13 7.36
C GLY A 256 -10.24 -0.05 7.93
N TYR A 257 -10.34 0.01 9.26
CA TYR A 257 -11.10 1.03 9.99
C TYR A 257 -10.17 2.03 10.64
N ILE A 258 -10.58 3.29 10.80
CA ILE A 258 -9.78 4.25 11.57
C ILE A 258 -10.00 3.94 13.05
N ASN A 259 -11.19 4.18 13.57
CA ASN A 259 -11.51 4.09 15.00
C ASN A 259 -12.40 2.89 15.34
N SER A 260 -13.65 2.89 14.86
CA SER A 260 -14.75 2.06 15.32
C SER A 260 -15.62 1.59 14.16
N ILE A 261 -16.02 0.33 14.20
CA ILE A 261 -17.03 -0.20 13.30
C ILE A 261 -18.39 0.33 13.75
N GLN A 262 -18.90 1.33 13.06
CA GLN A 262 -20.22 1.92 13.36
C GLN A 262 -21.35 1.24 12.60
N ASP A 263 -21.06 0.55 11.50
CA ASP A 263 -22.06 -0.09 10.65
C ASP A 263 -21.60 -1.50 10.23
N TRP A 264 -22.16 -2.49 10.90
CA TRP A 264 -21.94 -3.90 10.58
C TRP A 264 -22.69 -4.34 9.33
N VAL A 265 -23.77 -3.66 8.95
CA VAL A 265 -24.54 -3.97 7.74
C VAL A 265 -23.65 -3.87 6.51
N GLU A 266 -22.78 -2.87 6.48
CA GLU A 266 -21.81 -2.70 5.40
C GLU A 266 -20.83 -3.87 5.29
N VAL A 267 -20.27 -4.31 6.43
CA VAL A 267 -19.37 -5.47 6.50
C VAL A 267 -20.06 -6.70 5.91
N PHE A 268 -21.30 -6.97 6.33
CA PHE A 268 -22.08 -8.10 5.83
C PHE A 268 -22.45 -7.99 4.35
N GLN A 269 -22.71 -6.78 3.86
CA GLN A 269 -22.98 -6.57 2.44
C GLN A 269 -21.75 -6.91 1.57
N ILE A 270 -20.54 -6.53 1.99
CA ILE A 270 -19.31 -6.87 1.28
C ILE A 270 -19.03 -8.38 1.37
N LEU A 271 -19.25 -8.99 2.53
CA LEU A 271 -19.12 -10.45 2.72
C LEU A 271 -20.09 -11.22 1.82
N LYS A 272 -21.32 -10.74 1.66
CA LYS A 272 -22.31 -11.30 0.72
C LYS A 272 -21.84 -11.22 -0.74
N CYS A 273 -21.07 -10.19 -1.08
CA CYS A 273 -20.49 -10.01 -2.41
C CYS A 273 -19.24 -10.86 -2.64
N SER A 274 -18.77 -11.62 -1.65
CA SER A 274 -17.47 -12.33 -1.66
C SER A 274 -17.66 -13.84 -1.46
N PRO A 275 -18.25 -14.56 -2.44
CA PRO A 275 -18.68 -15.94 -2.26
C PRO A 275 -17.53 -16.95 -2.06
N ASN A 276 -16.33 -16.66 -2.58
CA ASN A 276 -15.17 -17.56 -2.52
C ASN A 276 -14.14 -17.17 -1.45
N LEU A 277 -14.54 -16.31 -0.51
CA LEU A 277 -13.66 -15.77 0.51
C LEU A 277 -13.14 -16.86 1.45
N GLN A 278 -11.82 -16.90 1.64
CA GLN A 278 -11.15 -17.85 2.55
C GLN A 278 -10.47 -17.18 3.73
N ILE A 279 -10.00 -15.95 3.55
CA ILE A 279 -9.32 -15.17 4.58
C ILE A 279 -10.04 -13.84 4.73
N PHE A 280 -10.50 -13.57 5.95
CA PHE A 280 -11.12 -12.30 6.29
C PHE A 280 -10.36 -11.62 7.43
N VAL A 281 -10.05 -10.34 7.26
CA VAL A 281 -9.34 -9.55 8.26
C VAL A 281 -10.11 -8.27 8.53
N ILE A 282 -10.35 -7.99 9.80
CA ILE A 282 -10.75 -6.66 10.27
C ILE A 282 -9.53 -6.02 10.91
N ASP A 283 -9.14 -4.84 10.44
CA ASP A 283 -7.97 -4.11 10.89
C ASP A 283 -8.37 -2.70 11.35
N LYS A 284 -8.54 -2.49 12.66
CA LYS A 284 -8.79 -1.14 13.19
C LYS A 284 -7.45 -0.45 13.42
N MET A 285 -7.11 0.49 12.55
CA MET A 285 -5.78 1.08 12.39
C MET A 285 -5.41 2.09 13.48
N TYR A 286 -6.37 2.84 14.03
CA TYR A 286 -6.05 3.87 15.02
C TYR A 286 -5.92 3.29 16.42
N LEU A 287 -4.77 3.60 17.01
CA LEU A 287 -4.36 3.28 18.36
C LEU A 287 -4.77 4.44 19.28
N ASP A 288 -6.04 4.86 19.26
CA ASP A 288 -6.46 5.97 20.10
C ASP A 288 -6.35 5.55 21.59
N PRO A 289 -5.52 6.22 22.41
CA PRO A 289 -5.26 5.84 23.80
C PRO A 289 -6.42 6.20 24.73
N LEU A 290 -7.36 7.03 24.26
CA LEU A 290 -8.50 7.48 25.02
C LEU A 290 -9.74 6.68 24.60
N PRO A 291 -10.56 6.22 25.55
CA PRO A 291 -11.90 5.76 25.24
C PRO A 291 -12.67 7.00 24.78
N LEU A 292 -12.71 7.27 23.48
CA LEU A 292 -13.65 8.24 22.91
C LEU A 292 -15.02 7.84 23.45
N ALA A 293 -15.52 8.71 24.32
CA ALA A 293 -16.67 8.47 25.17
C ALA A 293 -17.82 7.89 24.34
N ASN A 294 -18.34 6.73 24.77
CA ASN A 294 -19.71 6.27 24.58
C ASN A 294 -20.46 6.85 23.38
N ARG A 295 -19.93 6.74 22.15
CA ARG A 295 -20.81 6.65 21.00
C ARG A 295 -21.28 5.23 21.02
N GLU A 296 -22.42 5.03 21.67
CA GLU A 296 -23.19 3.79 21.73
C GLU A 296 -22.86 2.96 20.51
N ALA A 297 -22.14 1.85 20.74
CA ALA A 297 -21.86 0.88 19.70
C ALA A 297 -23.20 0.63 19.00
N ALA A 298 -23.28 0.91 17.70
CA ALA A 298 -24.49 0.63 16.94
C ALA A 298 -24.96 -0.75 17.34
N ASP A 299 -26.22 -0.85 17.78
CA ASP A 299 -26.76 -2.09 18.31
C ASP A 299 -26.40 -3.22 17.36
N TRP A 300 -25.77 -4.27 17.88
CA TRP A 300 -25.45 -5.43 17.08
C TRP A 300 -26.77 -6.01 16.57
N ILE A 301 -27.00 -5.89 15.27
CA ILE A 301 -28.14 -6.50 14.59
C ILE A 301 -27.64 -7.81 14.01
N TYR A 302 -28.20 -8.91 14.49
CA TYR A 302 -27.86 -10.23 13.97
C TYR A 302 -28.26 -10.29 12.48
N PRO A 303 -27.35 -10.64 11.56
CA PRO A 303 -27.68 -10.74 10.15
C PRO A 303 -28.74 -11.80 9.90
N GLU A 304 -29.75 -11.49 9.08
CA GLU A 304 -30.82 -12.43 8.73
C GLU A 304 -30.31 -13.68 7.97
N PHE A 305 -29.18 -13.57 7.28
CA PHE A 305 -28.62 -14.62 6.44
C PHE A 305 -27.13 -14.78 6.65
N VAL A 306 -26.63 -16.00 6.40
CA VAL A 306 -25.20 -16.32 6.40
C VAL A 306 -24.66 -16.24 4.98
N PRO A 307 -23.71 -15.32 4.69
CA PRO A 307 -23.01 -15.30 3.41
C PRO A 307 -22.36 -16.64 3.09
N VAL A 308 -22.53 -17.12 1.85
CA VAL A 308 -21.99 -18.41 1.38
C VAL A 308 -20.49 -18.52 1.60
N GLY A 309 -19.76 -17.42 1.41
CA GLY A 309 -18.32 -17.37 1.67
C GLY A 309 -17.96 -17.67 3.12
N ILE A 310 -18.78 -17.24 4.08
CA ILE A 310 -18.57 -17.50 5.50
C ILE A 310 -18.90 -18.94 5.85
N SER A 311 -20.06 -19.44 5.42
CA SER A 311 -20.51 -20.78 5.80
C SER A 311 -19.62 -21.87 5.21
N LEU A 312 -19.26 -21.78 3.92
CA LEU A 312 -18.61 -22.87 3.19
C LEU A 312 -17.11 -22.71 2.99
N ASN A 313 -16.57 -21.49 2.91
CA ASN A 313 -15.22 -21.27 2.38
C ASN A 313 -14.24 -20.63 3.37
N LEU A 314 -14.74 -19.91 4.38
CA LEU A 314 -13.91 -19.16 5.30
C LEU A 314 -13.05 -20.09 6.17
N ARG A 315 -11.72 -19.98 6.01
CA ARG A 315 -10.72 -20.77 6.73
C ARG A 315 -10.03 -19.98 7.83
N ARG A 316 -9.82 -18.68 7.62
CA ARG A 316 -9.12 -17.82 8.57
C ARG A 316 -9.88 -16.52 8.76
N CYS A 317 -10.13 -16.16 10.00
CA CYS A 317 -10.67 -14.85 10.36
C CYS A 317 -9.73 -14.20 11.38
N CYS A 318 -9.33 -12.96 11.12
CA CYS A 318 -8.44 -12.19 11.97
C CYS A 318 -9.11 -10.87 12.36
N PHE A 319 -9.11 -10.56 13.65
CA PHE A 319 -9.60 -9.29 14.17
C PHE A 319 -8.45 -8.59 14.88
N LYS A 320 -7.92 -7.52 14.27
CA LYS A 320 -6.86 -6.71 14.87
C LYS A 320 -7.43 -5.57 15.68
N ASN A 321 -6.70 -5.24 16.75
CA ASN A 321 -7.02 -4.12 17.65
C ASN A 321 -8.39 -4.26 18.35
N TYR A 322 -8.79 -5.50 18.66
CA TYR A 322 -10.05 -5.87 19.33
C TYR A 322 -10.18 -5.19 20.71
N ARG A 323 -11.37 -4.63 20.99
CA ARG A 323 -11.65 -3.89 22.24
C ARG A 323 -12.73 -4.57 23.10
N GLY A 324 -13.31 -5.67 22.65
CA GLY A 324 -14.33 -6.40 23.42
C GLY A 324 -15.69 -5.70 23.45
N TRP A 325 -15.98 -4.84 22.49
CA TRP A 325 -17.28 -4.20 22.41
C TRP A 325 -18.36 -5.20 21.99
N ARG A 326 -19.62 -4.95 22.38
CA ARG A 326 -20.73 -5.86 22.14
C ARG A 326 -20.90 -6.26 20.66
N GLY A 327 -20.76 -5.32 19.73
CA GLY A 327 -20.82 -5.61 18.30
C GLY A 327 -19.61 -6.41 17.79
N GLU A 328 -18.43 -6.20 18.37
CA GLU A 328 -17.24 -6.98 18.01
C GLU A 328 -17.37 -8.42 18.49
N LEU A 329 -17.82 -8.61 19.73
CA LEU A 329 -18.10 -9.94 20.28
C LEU A 329 -19.19 -10.64 19.47
N GLY A 330 -20.30 -9.94 19.17
CA GLY A 330 -21.38 -10.48 18.34
C GLY A 330 -20.90 -10.88 16.95
N PHE A 331 -19.99 -10.12 16.35
CA PHE A 331 -19.35 -10.50 15.08
C PHE A 331 -18.51 -11.76 15.21
N VAL A 332 -17.68 -11.86 16.25
CA VAL A 332 -16.85 -13.05 16.49
C VAL A 332 -17.74 -14.29 16.72
N GLU A 333 -18.76 -14.17 17.57
CA GLU A 333 -19.76 -15.22 17.82
C GLU A 333 -20.43 -15.67 16.52
N TYR A 334 -20.84 -14.70 15.69
CA TYR A 334 -21.47 -14.99 14.41
C TYR A 334 -20.53 -15.78 13.48
N ILE A 335 -19.27 -15.37 13.34
CA ILE A 335 -18.33 -16.09 12.47
C ILE A 335 -18.05 -17.50 13.01
N MET A 336 -17.75 -17.63 14.31
CA MET A 336 -17.45 -18.91 14.94
C MET A 336 -18.65 -19.87 14.93
N GLY A 337 -19.87 -19.34 15.10
CA GLY A 337 -21.11 -20.09 15.11
C GLY A 337 -21.65 -20.49 13.73
N ASN A 338 -21.18 -19.87 12.64
CA ASN A 338 -21.70 -20.12 11.30
C ASN A 338 -20.69 -20.71 10.30
N ALA A 339 -19.39 -20.48 10.49
CA ALA A 339 -18.35 -20.94 9.55
C ALA A 339 -17.96 -22.41 9.76
N GLU A 340 -18.28 -23.27 8.80
CA GLU A 340 -18.08 -24.73 8.89
C GLU A 340 -16.63 -25.14 8.65
N GLN A 341 -15.89 -24.39 7.81
CA GLN A 341 -14.51 -24.70 7.42
C GLN A 341 -13.45 -23.86 8.17
N LEU A 342 -13.86 -23.12 9.21
CA LEU A 342 -12.98 -22.21 9.93
C LEU A 342 -11.87 -23.00 10.65
N GLN A 343 -10.62 -22.69 10.33
CA GLN A 343 -9.43 -23.33 10.90
C GLN A 343 -8.82 -22.46 12.00
N THR A 344 -8.83 -21.14 11.83
CA THR A 344 -8.21 -20.22 12.78
C THR A 344 -9.03 -18.95 12.93
N MET A 345 -9.35 -18.62 14.18
CA MET A 345 -9.85 -17.33 14.61
C MET A 345 -8.75 -16.64 15.41
N SER A 346 -8.16 -15.58 14.87
CA SER A 346 -7.10 -14.81 15.54
C SER A 346 -7.66 -13.47 16.03
N ILE A 347 -7.51 -13.18 17.31
CA ILE A 347 -7.91 -11.92 17.94
C ILE A 347 -6.66 -11.25 18.49
N TYR A 348 -6.36 -10.05 18.02
CA TYR A 348 -5.28 -9.22 18.55
C TYR A 348 -5.91 -8.09 19.36
N SER A 349 -5.65 -8.09 20.66
CA SER A 349 -6.10 -7.05 21.57
C SER A 349 -5.48 -5.69 21.23
N ASN A 350 -6.18 -4.60 21.58
CA ASN A 350 -5.58 -3.26 21.53
C ASN A 350 -4.37 -3.21 22.49
N ILE A 351 -3.27 -2.58 22.05
CA ILE A 351 -2.01 -2.52 22.81
C ILE A 351 -2.15 -1.80 24.16
N TYR A 352 -3.16 -0.93 24.33
CA TYR A 352 -3.45 -0.22 25.57
C TYR A 352 -4.48 -0.92 26.46
N THR A 353 -5.03 -2.06 26.04
CA THR A 353 -5.97 -2.83 26.85
C THR A 353 -5.24 -3.41 28.07
N LYS A 354 -5.78 -3.13 29.26
CA LYS A 354 -5.24 -3.64 30.54
C LYS A 354 -5.40 -5.16 30.63
N GLU A 355 -4.52 -5.83 31.37
CA GLU A 355 -4.55 -7.29 31.52
C GLU A 355 -5.91 -7.83 32.01
N ASP A 356 -6.52 -7.22 33.04
CA ASP A 356 -7.84 -7.63 33.54
C ASP A 356 -8.93 -7.59 32.46
N GLN A 357 -8.86 -6.60 31.56
CA GLN A 357 -9.76 -6.48 30.43
C GLN A 357 -9.49 -7.56 29.38
N LYS A 358 -8.21 -7.87 29.11
CA LYS A 358 -7.83 -8.98 28.22
C LYS A 358 -8.36 -10.31 28.77
N PHE A 359 -8.21 -10.57 30.07
CA PHE A 359 -8.76 -11.78 30.71
C PHE A 359 -10.27 -11.89 30.56
N LYS A 360 -11.00 -10.77 30.75
CA LYS A 360 -12.45 -10.73 30.51
C LYS A 360 -12.78 -11.08 29.05
N MET A 361 -12.09 -10.49 28.08
CA MET A 361 -12.28 -10.77 26.65
C MET A 361 -12.02 -12.24 26.33
N ILE A 362 -10.92 -12.82 26.83
CA ILE A 362 -10.60 -14.24 26.62
C ILE A 362 -11.70 -15.13 27.19
N LYS A 363 -12.21 -14.82 28.39
CA LYS A 363 -13.31 -15.57 29.01
C LYS A 363 -14.56 -15.52 28.15
N GLU A 364 -14.96 -14.36 27.67
CA GLU A 364 -16.13 -14.19 26.79
C GLU A 364 -15.95 -14.96 25.47
N LEU A 365 -14.80 -14.81 24.81
CA LEU A 365 -14.48 -15.50 23.55
C LEU A 365 -14.38 -17.02 23.70
N SER A 366 -13.99 -17.51 24.88
CA SER A 366 -13.92 -18.94 25.17
C SER A 366 -15.30 -19.60 25.27
N LEU A 367 -16.36 -18.82 25.56
CA LEU A 367 -17.73 -19.28 25.65
C LEU A 367 -18.43 -19.35 24.29
N CYS A 368 -17.86 -18.74 23.24
CA CYS A 368 -18.44 -18.74 21.90
C CYS A 368 -18.55 -20.18 21.35
N THR A 369 -19.73 -20.51 20.83
CA THR A 369 -19.97 -21.78 20.14
C THR A 369 -19.17 -21.83 18.84
N ARG A 370 -18.61 -23.00 18.53
CA ARG A 370 -17.79 -23.24 17.34
C ARG A 370 -18.49 -24.25 16.46
N ARG A 371 -18.80 -23.84 15.23
CA ARG A 371 -19.38 -24.74 14.24
C ARG A 371 -18.34 -25.68 13.63
N SER A 372 -17.14 -25.15 13.39
CA SER A 372 -15.99 -25.95 12.96
C SER A 372 -15.29 -26.58 14.17
N ALA A 373 -15.19 -27.92 14.18
CA ALA A 373 -14.43 -28.67 15.18
C ALA A 373 -12.90 -28.41 15.09
N CYS A 374 -12.40 -27.99 13.94
CA CYS A 374 -10.99 -27.70 13.70
C CYS A 374 -10.59 -26.27 14.08
N CYS A 375 -11.54 -25.42 14.46
CA CYS A 375 -11.29 -24.01 14.72
C CYS A 375 -10.45 -23.80 15.99
N LYS A 376 -9.23 -23.27 15.79
CA LYS A 376 -8.36 -22.79 16.87
C LYS A 376 -8.61 -21.30 17.10
N LEU A 377 -8.94 -20.93 18.34
CA LEU A 377 -9.01 -19.54 18.79
C LEU A 377 -7.64 -19.14 19.32
N ILE A 378 -7.03 -18.12 18.74
CA ILE A 378 -5.74 -17.53 19.13
C ILE A 378 -6.03 -16.11 19.62
N PHE A 379 -5.54 -15.77 20.80
CA PHE A 379 -5.66 -14.42 21.38
C PHE A 379 -4.26 -13.90 21.70
N GLU A 380 -3.93 -12.73 21.17
CA GLU A 380 -2.61 -12.06 21.32
C GLU A 380 -2.74 -10.62 21.87
#